data_AF-A0A6P0Z0Y7-F1
#
_entry.id   AF-A0A6P0Z0Y7-F1
#
_cell.length_a   1.000
_cell.length_b   1.000
_cell.length_c   1.000
_cell.angle_alpha   90.00
_cell.angle_beta   90.00
_cell.angle_gamma   90.00
#
_symmetry.space_group_name_H-M   'P 1'
#
loop_
_entity.id
_entity.type
_entity.pdbx_description
1 polymer ?
#
loop_
_entity_poly.entity_id
_entity_poly.type
_entity_poly.pdbx_seq_one_letter_code
_entity_poly.pdbx_strand_id
1 'polypeptide(L)' 'MVAKPALSLPQPEDLPEEVLRTEIITEARSPIDGKPLTAAEYAQLQAQLAQRSTTPDLDPDIKEV' A
#
# COMPACT_ATOMS: atom_id res chain seq x y z
N MET A 1 24.27 26.19 20.92
CA MET A 1 25.02 25.10 20.25
C MET A 1 24.25 24.69 19.01
N VAL A 2 24.86 24.75 17.84
CA VAL A 2 24.27 24.24 16.59
C VAL A 2 24.79 22.82 16.40
N ALA A 3 23.90 21.83 16.34
CA ALA A 3 24.28 20.44 16.10
C ALA A 3 24.89 20.33 14.69
N LYS A 4 26.10 19.76 14.60
CA LYS A 4 26.71 19.42 13.30
C LYS A 4 25.86 18.33 12.63
N PRO A 5 25.50 18.44 11.34
CA PRO A 5 24.82 17.36 10.65
C PRO A 5 25.77 16.16 10.62
N ALA A 6 25.33 15.04 11.19
CA ALA A 6 26.03 13.78 11.07
C ALA A 6 25.87 13.29 9.63
N LEU A 7 26.94 13.36 8.83
CA LEU A 7 27.04 12.63 7.56
C LEU A 7 27.28 11.16 7.91
N SER A 8 26.23 10.46 8.33
CA SER A 8 26.27 9.00 8.46
C SER A 8 26.16 8.43 7.06
N LEU A 9 27.17 7.68 6.64
CA LEU A 9 26.98 6.75 5.52
C LEU A 9 26.02 5.65 5.96
N PRO A 10 25.20 5.09 5.05
CA PRO A 10 24.47 3.86 5.33
C PRO A 10 25.44 2.72 5.69
N GLN A 11 24.97 1.71 6.40
CA GLN A 11 25.80 0.55 6.74
C GLN A 11 26.22 -0.15 5.44
N PRO A 12 27.42 -0.75 5.36
CA PRO A 12 27.87 -1.45 4.16
C PRO A 12 26.94 -2.58 3.69
N GLU A 13 26.20 -3.17 4.62
CA GLU A 13 25.17 -4.19 4.41
C GLU A 13 23.82 -3.62 3.95
N ASP A 14 23.61 -2.30 4.06
CA ASP A 14 22.37 -1.68 3.59
C ASP A 14 22.32 -1.69 2.06
N LEU A 15 21.16 -2.06 1.53
CA LEU A 15 20.92 -2.00 0.10
C LEU A 15 20.85 -0.53 -0.35
N PRO A 16 21.57 -0.15 -1.44
CA PRO A 16 21.46 1.20 -1.99
C PRO A 16 20.03 1.52 -2.42
N GLU A 17 19.63 2.76 -2.22
CA GLU A 17 18.30 3.27 -2.58
C GLU A 17 18.01 3.08 -4.08
N GLU A 18 19.01 3.21 -4.95
CA GLU A 18 18.89 2.99 -6.39
C GLU A 18 18.49 1.55 -6.71
N VAL A 19 18.91 0.58 -5.89
CA VAL A 19 18.52 -0.83 -6.03
C VAL A 19 17.09 -1.01 -5.55
N LEU A 20 16.74 -0.49 -4.37
CA LEU A 20 15.38 -0.58 -3.81
C LEU A 20 14.32 0.02 -4.74
N ARG A 21 14.64 1.14 -5.42
CA ARG A 21 13.75 1.77 -6.41
C ARG A 21 13.47 0.92 -7.64
N THR A 22 14.33 -0.07 -7.91
CA THR A 22 14.16 -1.01 -9.03
C THR A 22 13.47 -2.30 -8.62
N GLU A 23 13.26 -2.54 -7.32
CA GLU A 23 12.58 -3.74 -6.84
C GLU A 23 11.11 -3.76 -7.29
N ILE A 24 10.70 -4.86 -7.91
CA ILE A 24 9.31 -5.09 -8.30
C ILE A 24 8.61 -5.86 -7.18
N ILE A 25 7.84 -5.15 -6.37
CA ILE A 25 7.06 -5.74 -5.28
C ILE A 25 5.85 -6.46 -5.90
N THR A 26 5.90 -7.80 -5.91
CA THR A 26 4.78 -8.65 -6.38
C THR A 26 3.91 -9.18 -5.24
N GLU A 27 4.38 -9.00 -4.01
CA GLU A 27 3.68 -9.39 -2.79
C GLU A 27 2.54 -8.42 -2.51
N ALA A 28 1.32 -8.94 -2.36
CA ALA A 28 0.19 -8.14 -1.95
C ALA A 28 -0.05 -8.30 -0.44
N ARG A 29 -0.72 -7.31 0.16
CA ARG A 29 -1.30 -7.44 1.49
C ARG A 29 -2.81 -7.30 1.40
N SER A 30 -3.51 -8.04 2.23
CA SER A 30 -4.96 -7.92 2.36
C SER A 30 -5.34 -6.49 2.78
N PRO A 31 -6.25 -5.80 2.07
CA PRO A 31 -6.74 -4.48 2.44
C PRO A 31 -7.61 -4.47 3.72
N ILE A 32 -7.96 -5.66 4.25
CA ILE A 32 -8.83 -5.79 5.42
C ILE A 32 -8.01 -5.92 6.71
N ASP A 33 -6.96 -6.74 6.68
CA ASP A 33 -6.20 -7.12 7.88
C ASP A 33 -4.67 -7.01 7.73
N GLY A 34 -4.18 -6.55 6.57
CA GLY A 34 -2.76 -6.28 6.34
C GLY A 34 -1.87 -7.51 6.24
N LYS A 35 -2.45 -8.72 6.23
CA LYS A 35 -1.68 -9.97 6.13
C LYS A 35 -1.08 -10.15 4.73
N PRO A 36 0.08 -10.80 4.61
CA PRO A 36 0.66 -11.18 3.33
C PRO A 36 -0.31 -12.05 2.55
N LEU A 37 -0.40 -11.82 1.24
CA LEU A 37 -1.41 -12.44 0.42
C LEU A 37 -0.88 -12.57 -1.03
N THR A 38 -1.14 -13.71 -1.66
CA THR A 38 -0.67 -13.99 -3.02
C THR A 38 -1.48 -13.23 -4.08
N ALA A 39 -0.94 -13.08 -5.29
CA ALA A 39 -1.65 -12.42 -6.38
C ALA A 39 -3.03 -13.08 -6.69
N ALA A 40 -3.11 -14.41 -6.59
CA ALA A 40 -4.36 -15.15 -6.83
C ALA A 40 -5.41 -14.89 -5.76
N GLU A 41 -5.01 -14.95 -4.48
CA GLU A 41 -5.89 -14.64 -3.35
C GLU A 41 -6.37 -13.17 -3.42
N TYR A 42 -5.56 -12.27 -3.97
CA TYR A 42 -5.86 -10.84 -4.01
C TYR A 42 -6.94 -10.58 -5.05
N ALA A 43 -6.78 -11.21 -6.23
CA ALA A 43 -7.78 -11.18 -7.28
C ALA A 43 -9.12 -11.74 -6.80
N GLN A 44 -9.11 -12.84 -6.03
CA GLN A 44 -10.32 -13.41 -5.44
C GLN A 44 -10.97 -12.46 -4.42
N LEU A 45 -10.17 -11.86 -3.53
CA LEU A 45 -10.67 -10.92 -2.53
C LEU A 45 -11.28 -9.66 -3.19
N GLN A 46 -10.63 -9.15 -4.24
CA GLN A 46 -11.15 -8.02 -5.01
C GLN A 46 -12.49 -8.36 -5.69
N ALA A 47 -12.63 -9.56 -6.25
CA ALA A 47 -13.90 -10.00 -6.83
C ALA A 47 -15.03 -10.06 -5.79
N GLN A 48 -14.74 -10.53 -4.56
CA GLN A 48 -15.70 -10.55 -3.46
C GLN A 48 -16.08 -9.14 -3.00
N LEU A 49 -15.11 -8.24 -2.88
CA LEU A 49 -15.36 -6.83 -2.51
C LEU A 49 -16.21 -6.11 -3.56
N ALA A 50 -15.96 -6.37 -4.85
CA ALA A 50 -16.73 -5.79 -5.95
C ALA A 50 -18.20 -6.28 -5.97
N GLN A 51 -18.47 -7.52 -5.55
CA GLN A 51 -19.83 -8.06 -5.45
C GLN A 51 -20.63 -7.43 -4.31
N ARG A 52 -19.97 -6.84 -3.31
CA ARG A 52 -20.65 -6.13 -2.22
C ARG A 52 -21.11 -4.76 -2.70
N SER A 53 -22.19 -4.73 -3.50
CA SER A 53 -22.86 -3.51 -3.92
C SER A 53 -23.66 -2.91 -2.76
N THR A 54 -22.99 -2.24 -1.83
CA THR A 54 -23.65 -1.18 -1.08
C THR A 54 -23.31 0.11 -1.78
N THR A 55 -24.15 0.53 -2.73
CA THR A 55 -24.27 1.97 -3.00
C THR A 55 -24.48 2.60 -1.62
N PRO A 56 -23.57 3.47 -1.13
CA PRO A 56 -23.85 4.21 0.08
C PRO A 56 -25.21 4.86 -0.14
N ASP A 57 -26.13 4.72 0.81
CA ASP A 57 -27.37 5.48 0.75
C ASP A 57 -26.99 6.94 1.02
N LEU A 58 -26.55 7.61 -0.05
CA LEU A 58 -26.20 9.02 -0.01
C LEU A 58 -27.51 9.76 0.24
N ASP A 59 -27.47 10.65 1.22
CA ASP A 59 -28.56 11.59 1.47
C ASP A 59 -28.98 12.23 0.14
N PRO A 60 -30.28 12.22 -0.21
CA PRO A 60 -30.76 12.74 -1.48
C PRO A 60 -30.31 14.18 -1.77
N ASP A 61 -30.06 14.99 -0.74
CA ASP A 61 -29.57 16.37 -0.87
C ASP A 61 -28.13 16.46 -1.42
N ILE A 62 -27.37 15.35 -1.41
CA ILE A 62 -25.97 15.29 -1.89
C ILE A 62 -25.89 14.75 -3.34
N LYS A 63 -26.98 14.19 -3.89
CA LYS A 63 -26.98 13.54 -5.21
C LYS A 63 -27.13 14.50 -6.40
N GLU A 64 -27.47 15.77 -6.19
CA GLU A 64 -27.60 16.75 -7.29
C GLU A 64 -26.36 17.65 -7.42
N VAL A 65 -25.57 17.40 -8.46
CA VAL A 65 -24.73 18.40 -9.14
C VAL A 65 -24.73 18.13 -10.65
#